data_AF-A0A438VDJ6-F1
#
_entry.id   AF-A0A438VDJ6-F1
#
_cell.length_a   1.000
_cell.length_b   1.000
_cell.length_c   1.000
_cell.angle_alpha   90.00
_cell.angle_beta   90.00
_cell.angle_gamma   90.00
#
_symmetry.space_group_name_H-M   'P 1'
#
loop_
_entity.id
_entity.type
_entity.pdbx_description
1 polymer ?
#
loop_
_entity_poly.entity_id
_entity_poly.type
_entity_poly.pdbx_seq_one_letter_code
_entity_poly.pdbx_strand_id
1 'polypeptide(L)' 'GHYDNYKENMYFTTIDEQEYGIKPMNCVGHIKVYQSALHSYRDLPLRFYEYGVVHRHEKSGVLHGLLRV' A
#
# COMPACT_ATOMS: atom_id res chain seq x y z
N GLY A 1 -5.40 0.27 10.97
CA GLY A 1 -5.99 0.62 9.67
C GLY A 1 -5.74 -0.46 8.64
N HIS A 2 -4.64 -0.37 7.88
CA HIS A 2 -4.32 -1.40 6.88
C HIS A 2 -4.02 -2.76 7.49
N TYR A 3 -3.23 -2.79 8.57
CA TYR A 3 -2.88 -4.03 9.24
C TYR A 3 -4.14 -4.77 9.71
N ASP A 4 -5.01 -4.12 10.46
CA ASP A 4 -6.24 -4.76 11.00
C ASP A 4 -7.16 -5.34 9.91
N ASN A 5 -7.27 -4.67 8.75
CA ASN A 5 -8.20 -5.07 7.69
C ASN A 5 -7.59 -5.98 6.62
N TYR A 6 -6.27 -5.94 6.44
CA TYR A 6 -5.61 -6.59 5.31
C TYR A 6 -4.49 -7.54 5.73
N LYS A 7 -4.21 -7.74 7.01
CA LYS A 7 -3.15 -8.63 7.49
C LYS A 7 -3.21 -10.01 6.83
N GLU A 8 -4.38 -10.64 6.76
CA GLU A 8 -4.51 -11.98 6.15
C GLU A 8 -4.26 -11.99 4.63
N ASN A 9 -4.38 -10.83 3.97
CA ASN A 9 -4.21 -10.64 2.53
C ASN A 9 -2.89 -9.95 2.18
N MET A 10 -1.95 -9.82 3.12
CA MET A 10 -0.65 -9.19 2.93
C MET A 10 0.48 -10.22 3.02
N TYR A 11 1.54 -9.99 2.26
CA TYR A 11 2.78 -10.75 2.37
C TYR A 11 3.68 -10.10 3.41
N PHE A 12 4.18 -10.89 4.37
CA PHE A 12 5.12 -10.43 5.40
C PHE A 12 6.48 -11.11 5.26
N THR A 13 7.51 -10.38 5.66
CA THR A 13 8.89 -10.85 5.74
C THR A 13 9.53 -10.31 7.01
N THR A 14 10.49 -11.03 7.57
CA THR A 14 11.20 -10.60 8.79
C THR A 14 12.65 -10.31 8.43
N ILE A 15 13.11 -9.10 8.74
CA ILE A 15 14.47 -8.64 8.52
C ILE A 15 14.93 -8.01 9.84
N ASP A 16 16.09 -8.43 10.35
CA ASP A 16 16.67 -7.91 11.60
C ASP A 16 15.69 -7.88 12.79
N GLU A 17 14.98 -9.00 12.99
CA GLU A 17 13.94 -9.19 14.03
C GLU A 17 12.71 -8.27 13.90
N GLN A 18 12.62 -7.50 12.81
CA GLN A 18 11.50 -6.62 12.52
C GLN A 18 10.61 -7.17 11.39
N GLU A 19 9.30 -7.16 11.62
CA GLU A 19 8.28 -7.56 10.64
C GLU A 19 8.04 -6.43 9.63
N TYR A 20 8.18 -6.75 8.35
CA TYR A 20 7.87 -5.89 7.22
C TYR A 20 6.77 -6.50 6.36
N GLY A 21 5.91 -5.65 5.79
CA GLY A 21 4.84 -6.08 4.90
C GLY A 21 5.03 -5.51 3.49
N ILE A 22 4.80 -6.34 2.47
CA ILE A 22 4.71 -5.88 1.09
C ILE A 22 3.42 -5.08 0.93
N LYS A 23 3.49 -3.92 0.26
CA LYS A 23 2.36 -3.01 0.14
C LYS A 23 1.18 -3.63 -0.66
N PRO A 24 -0.04 -3.67 -0.10
CA PRO A 24 -1.24 -4.05 -0.84
C PRO A 24 -1.90 -2.85 -1.57
N MET A 25 -1.43 -1.63 -1.27
CA MET A 25 -1.86 -0.37 -1.88
C MET A 25 -0.89 0.78 -1.56
N ASN A 26 -1.00 1.89 -2.31
CA ASN A 26 -0.07 3.01 -2.27
C ASN A 26 -0.44 4.12 -1.27
N CYS A 27 -1.65 4.10 -0.70
CA CYS A 27 -2.22 5.20 0.09
C CYS A 27 -1.31 5.66 1.24
N VAL A 28 -0.74 4.71 1.99
CA VAL A 28 0.17 5.03 3.12
C VAL A 28 1.42 5.74 2.63
N GLY A 29 1.97 5.34 1.48
CA GLY A 29 3.11 6.01 0.85
C GLY A 29 2.78 7.45 0.46
N HIS A 30 1.64 7.69 -0.20
CA HIS A 30 1.23 9.05 -0.57
C HIS A 30 0.98 9.94 0.64
N ILE A 31 0.41 9.41 1.73
CA ILE A 31 0.24 10.17 2.98
C ILE A 31 1.61 10.50 3.59
N LYS A 32 2.59 9.59 3.53
CA LYS A 32 3.95 9.87 3.99
C LYS A 32 4.64 10.94 3.15
N VAL A 33 4.43 10.96 1.84
CA VAL A 33 4.91 12.03 0.96
C VAL A 33 4.26 13.36 1.33
N TYR A 34 2.94 13.39 1.54
CA TYR A 34 2.26 14.59 2.04
C TYR A 34 2.85 15.06 3.37
N GLN A 35 3.12 14.16 4.31
CA GLN A 35 3.70 14.51 5.63
C GLN A 35 5.17 14.95 5.58
N SER A 36 5.86 14.80 4.45
CA SER A 36 7.29 15.17 4.33
C SER A 36 7.55 16.67 4.32
N ALA A 37 6.51 17.49 4.10
CA ALA A 37 6.59 18.95 4.08
C ALA A 37 5.35 19.60 4.71
N LEU A 38 5.47 20.87 5.10
CA LEU A 38 4.34 21.70 5.53
C LEU A 38 3.59 22.21 4.30
N HIS A 39 2.27 22.04 4.28
CA HIS A 39 1.40 22.50 3.19
C HIS A 39 0.43 23.56 3.68
N SER A 40 0.26 24.63 2.91
CA SER A 40 -0.76 25.64 3.10
C SER A 40 -2.07 25.24 2.44
N TYR A 41 -3.18 25.83 2.87
CA TYR A 41 -4.47 25.69 2.20
C TYR A 41 -4.42 26.13 0.72
N ARG A 42 -3.49 27.04 0.37
CA ARG A 42 -3.28 27.54 -0.99
C ARG A 42 -2.65 26.52 -1.92
N ASP A 43 -1.94 25.53 -1.37
CA ASP A 43 -1.28 24.48 -2.15
C ASP A 43 -2.27 23.39 -2.59
N LEU A 44 -3.47 23.38 -1.99
CA LEU A 44 -4.51 22.43 -2.31
C LEU A 44 -5.29 22.85 -3.57
N PRO A 45 -5.68 21.88 -4.43
CA PRO A 45 -5.58 20.43 -4.23
C PRO A 45 -4.22 19.85 -4.65
N LEU A 46 -3.57 19.14 -3.72
CA LEU A 46 -2.40 18.30 -4.03
C LEU A 46 -2.86 16.95 -4.59
N ARG A 47 -2.24 16.53 -5.69
CA ARG A 47 -2.56 15.28 -6.39
C ARG A 47 -1.30 14.47 -6.59
N PHE A 48 -1.30 13.25 -6.07
CA PHE A 48 -0.19 12.30 -6.20
C PHE A 48 -0.57 11.20 -7.18
N TYR A 49 0.39 10.82 -8.02
CA TYR A 49 0.28 9.73 -8.97
C TYR A 49 1.46 8.78 -8.80
N GLU A 50 1.18 7.49 -8.80
CA GLU A 50 2.19 6.44 -8.77
C GLU A 50 1.72 5.27 -9.64
N TYR A 51 2.58 4.83 -10.57
CA TYR A 51 2.44 3.53 -11.22
C TYR A 51 3.02 2.43 -10.32
N GLY A 52 2.42 2.28 -9.14
CA GLY A 52 2.96 1.44 -8.07
C GLY A 52 2.60 -0.02 -8.24
N VAL A 53 3.60 -0.90 -8.18
CA VAL A 53 3.39 -2.35 -8.11
C VAL A 53 2.92 -2.71 -6.70
N VAL A 54 1.77 -3.35 -6.60
CA VAL A 54 1.15 -3.77 -5.34
C VAL A 54 0.94 -5.28 -5.37
N HIS A 55 1.02 -5.91 -4.21
CA HIS A 55 0.83 -7.35 -4.08
C HIS A 55 -0.24 -7.65 -3.03
N ARG A 56 -1.12 -8.59 -3.33
CA ARG A 56 -2.14 -9.09 -2.40
C ARG A 56 -2.11 -10.61 -2.38
N HIS A 57 -2.32 -11.17 -1.22
CA HIS A 57 -2.49 -12.60 -1.05
C HIS A 57 -3.97 -12.94 -1.24
N GLU A 58 -4.34 -13.20 -2.49
CA GLU A 58 -5.68 -13.65 -2.87
C GLU A 58 -5.77 -15.18 -2.75
N LYS A 59 -6.96 -15.71 -2.46
CA LYS A 59 -7.16 -17.17 -2.44
C LYS A 59 -6.87 -17.74 -3.83
N SER A 60 -6.09 -18.82 -3.91
CA SER A 60 -5.68 -19.43 -5.19
C SER A 60 -6.86 -19.76 -6.11
N GLY A 61 -8.00 -20.17 -5.55
CA GLY A 61 -9.21 -20.51 -6.30
C GLY A 61 -10.00 -19.33 -6.88
N VAL A 62 -9.62 -18.08 -6.59
CA VAL A 62 -10.31 -16.88 -7.14
C VAL A 62 -9.51 -16.13 -8.20
N LEU A 63 -8.29 -16.58 -8.52
CA LEU A 63 -7.44 -15.95 -9.53
C LEU A 63 -7.98 -16.24 -10.94
N HIS A 64 -7.92 -15.24 -11.82
CA HIS A 64 -8.43 -15.38 -13.19
C HIS A 64 -7.65 -14.55 -14.19
N GLY A 65 -6.78 -15.21 -14.96
CA GLY A 65 -5.99 -14.60 -16.03
C GLY A 65 -5.27 -13.34 -15.57
N LEU A 66 -5.44 -12.25 -16.31
CA LEU A 66 -4.94 -10.90 -15.96
C LEU A 66 -5.99 -10.02 -15.26
N LEU A 67 -7.22 -10.52 -15.09
CA LEU A 67 -8.31 -9.76 -14.50
C LEU A 67 -8.23 -9.75 -12.97
N ARG A 68 -7.64 -10.78 -12.36
CA ARG A 68 -7.39 -10.88 -10.92
C ARG A 68 -6.09 -11.63 -10.66
N VAL A 69 -5.09 -10.88 -10.20
CA VAL A 69 -3.68 -11.27 -10.00
C VAL A 69 -3.13 -10.76 -8.67
#